data_AF-A0A7L1Z2N4-F1
#
_entry.id   AF-A0A7L1Z2N4-F1
#
_cell.length_a   1.000
_cell.length_b   1.000
_cell.length_c   1.000
_cell.angle_alpha   90.00
_cell.angle_beta   90.00
_cell.angle_gamma   90.00
#
_symmetry.space_group_name_H-M   'P 1'
#
loop_
_entity.id
_entity.type
_entity.pdbx_description
1 polymer ?
#
loop_
_entity_poly.entity_id
_entity_poly.type
_entity_poly.pdbx_seq_one_letter_code
_entity_poly.pdbx_strand_id
1 'polypeptide(L)'
;WTCCPKGWKRFQKSCYFLSLDSMPWEDSEQNCTGMGSHLAVINSREEQIRKASKDGNFYIGLRAQSVGQWQWVDKTPYNVTA
;
A
#
# COMPACT_ATOMS: atom_id res chain seq x y z
N TRP A 1 4.31 16.51 15.76
CA TRP A 1 4.38 16.89 14.34
C TRP A 1 4.87 15.68 13.55
N THR A 2 4.00 14.96 12.84
CA THR A 2 4.44 13.89 11.93
C THR A 2 4.40 14.45 10.51
N CYS A 3 5.53 15.04 10.09
CA CYS A 3 5.72 15.47 8.71
C CYS A 3 6.07 14.24 7.86
N CYS A 4 5.42 14.04 6.73
CA CYS A 4 5.81 12.99 5.79
C CYS A 4 7.01 13.45 4.95
N PRO A 5 7.85 12.53 4.44
CA PRO A 5 8.95 12.90 3.55
C PRO A 5 8.43 13.61 2.29
N LYS A 6 9.29 14.41 1.65
CA LYS A 6 8.92 15.15 0.43
C LYS A 6 8.45 14.16 -0.66
N GLY A 7 7.30 14.45 -1.28
CA GLY A 7 6.68 13.57 -2.28
C GLY A 7 5.70 12.53 -1.70
N TRP A 8 5.63 12.38 -0.38
CA TRP A 8 4.69 11.49 0.29
C TRP A 8 3.42 12.23 0.69
N LYS A 9 2.27 11.58 0.52
CA LYS A 9 0.97 12.10 0.93
C LYS A 9 0.60 11.56 2.30
N ARG A 10 0.29 12.45 3.24
CA ARG A 10 -0.25 12.05 4.54
C ARG A 10 -1.72 11.63 4.42
N PHE A 11 -2.05 10.54 5.09
CA PHE A 11 -3.43 10.20 5.41
C PHE A 11 -3.47 9.65 6.83
N GLN A 12 -4.26 10.31 7.69
CA GLN A 12 -4.31 10.02 9.12
C GLN A 12 -2.90 9.99 9.76
N LYS A 13 -2.49 8.85 10.31
CA LYS A 13 -1.20 8.60 10.97
C LYS A 13 -0.14 8.00 10.04
N SER A 14 -0.47 7.81 8.76
CA SER A 14 0.38 7.12 7.79
C SER A 14 0.81 8.05 6.65
N CYS A 15 1.96 7.75 6.06
CA CYS A 15 2.50 8.44 4.90
C CYS A 15 2.49 7.49 3.71
N TYR A 16 2.03 7.96 2.55
CA TYR A 16 1.91 7.15 1.36
C TYR A 16 2.64 7.76 0.17
N PHE A 17 3.46 6.95 -0.47
CA PHE A 17 4.04 7.25 -1.75
C PHE A 17 3.18 6.63 -2.86
N LEU A 18 3.20 7.25 -4.04
CA LEU A 18 2.58 6.70 -5.25
C LEU A 18 3.68 6.70 -6.31
N SER A 19 4.19 5.51 -6.61
CA SER A 19 5.08 5.34 -7.76
C SER A 19 4.27 5.44 -9.04
N LEU A 20 4.83 6.11 -10.05
CA LEU A 20 4.30 6.13 -11.42
C LEU A 20 4.96 5.06 -12.29
N ASP A 21 5.98 4.39 -11.77
CA ASP A 21 6.70 3.34 -12.48
C ASP A 21 5.88 2.05 -12.51
N SER A 22 5.83 1.43 -13.69
CA SER A 22 5.19 0.12 -13.87
C SER A 22 6.24 -0.98 -13.69
N MET A 23 6.17 -1.68 -12.57
CA MET A 23 7.06 -2.80 -12.23
C MET A 23 6.23 -3.97 -11.69
N PRO A 24 6.71 -5.23 -11.78
CA PRO A 24 6.10 -6.37 -11.11
C PRO A 24 5.87 -6.11 -9.61
N TRP A 25 4.93 -6.85 -9.01
CA TRP A 25 4.60 -6.69 -7.59
C TRP A 25 5.81 -6.88 -6.68
N GLU A 26 6.66 -7.88 -6.96
CA GLU A 26 7.84 -8.20 -6.14
C GLU A 26 8.88 -7.09 -6.20
N ASP A 27 9.18 -6.58 -7.40
CA ASP A 27 10.09 -5.46 -7.60
C ASP A 27 9.55 -4.17 -6.95
N SER A 28 8.23 -3.98 -6.99
CA SER A 28 7.57 -2.84 -6.35
C SER A 28 7.71 -2.88 -4.83
N GLU A 29 7.53 -4.05 -4.20
CA GLU A 29 7.77 -4.22 -2.75
C GLU A 29 9.25 -4.07 -2.41
N GLN A 30 10.16 -4.59 -3.24
CA GLN A 30 11.60 -4.43 -3.02
C GLN A 30 12.02 -2.96 -3.10
N ASN A 31 11.43 -2.19 -4.02
CA ASN A 31 11.67 -0.75 -4.11
C ASN A 31 11.12 -0.01 -2.88
N CYS A 32 9.89 -0.33 -2.45
CA CYS A 32 9.29 0.25 -1.25
C CYS A 32 10.13 -0.06 0.02
N THR A 33 10.60 -1.29 0.17
CA THR A 33 11.48 -1.69 1.29
C THR A 33 12.83 -0.99 1.24
N GLY A 34 13.40 -0.80 0.05
CA GLY A 34 14.61 0.02 -0.15
C GLY A 34 14.43 1.49 0.29
N MET A 35 13.21 2.01 0.24
CA MET A 35 12.86 3.35 0.76
C MET A 35 12.54 3.37 2.27
N GLY A 36 12.70 2.24 2.98
CA GLY A 36 12.31 2.11 4.39
C GLY A 36 10.81 2.06 4.61
N SER A 37 10.05 1.52 3.64
CA SER A 37 8.60 1.45 3.63
C SER A 37 8.10 0.11 3.08
N HIS A 38 6.79 -0.03 2.87
CA HIS A 38 6.17 -1.20 2.26
C HIS A 38 5.10 -0.76 1.25
N LEU A 39 4.68 -1.66 0.37
CA LEU A 39 3.48 -1.45 -0.44
C LEU A 39 2.28 -1.12 0.44
N ALA A 40 1.40 -0.28 -0.07
CA ALA A 40 0.33 0.32 0.72
C ALA A 40 -0.61 -0.74 1.33
N VAL A 41 -0.79 -0.67 2.64
CA VAL A 41 -1.75 -1.49 3.40
C VAL A 41 -3.00 -0.68 3.63
N ILE A 42 -4.13 -1.17 3.10
CA ILE A 42 -5.40 -0.46 3.14
C ILE A 42 -6.19 -0.94 4.36
N ASN A 43 -6.36 -0.05 5.33
CA ASN A 43 -7.05 -0.35 6.59
C ASN A 43 -8.43 0.31 6.68
N SER A 44 -8.80 1.17 5.73
CA SER A 44 -10.10 1.85 5.72
C SER A 44 -10.68 2.01 4.32
N ARG A 45 -12.01 2.09 4.24
CA ARG A 45 -12.72 2.32 2.96
C ARG A 45 -12.35 3.67 2.36
N GLU A 46 -12.17 4.69 3.19
CA GLU A 46 -11.77 6.03 2.75
C GLU A 46 -10.38 6.02 2.13
N GLU A 47 -9.48 5.21 2.69
CA GLU A 47 -8.14 4.98 2.14
C GLU A 47 -8.22 4.32 0.76
N GLN A 48 -9.04 3.28 0.63
CA GLN A 48 -9.28 2.60 -0.65
C GLN A 48 -9.83 3.55 -1.70
N ILE A 49 -10.87 4.32 -1.37
CA ILE A 49 -11.52 5.27 -2.31
C ILE A 49 -10.50 6.32 -2.75
N ARG A 50 -9.74 6.90 -1.83
CA ARG A 50 -8.75 7.94 -2.17
C ARG A 50 -7.60 7.43 -3.05
N LYS A 51 -7.31 6.14 -2.98
CA LYS A 51 -6.31 5.47 -3.84
C LYS A 51 -6.89 5.05 -5.18
N ALA A 52 -8.12 4.53 -5.20
CA ALA A 52 -8.82 4.11 -6.41
C ALA A 52 -9.29 5.29 -7.28
N SER A 53 -9.57 6.46 -6.69
CA SER A 53 -9.96 7.68 -7.43
C SER A 53 -8.83 8.34 -8.23
N LYS A 54 -7.62 7.77 -8.21
CA LYS A 54 -6.54 8.21 -9.09
C LYS A 54 -6.48 7.27 -10.29
N ASP A 55 -6.70 7.80 -11.48
CA ASP A 55 -6.64 7.06 -12.74
C ASP A 55 -5.35 6.24 -12.84
N GLY A 56 -5.45 4.92 -12.66
CA GLY A 56 -4.32 4.00 -12.74
C GLY A 56 -4.50 2.72 -11.92
N ASN A 57 -3.92 1.63 -12.40
CA ASN A 57 -3.77 0.40 -11.65
C ASN A 57 -2.50 0.50 -10.81
N PHE A 58 -2.63 0.43 -9.48
CA PHE A 58 -1.50 0.45 -8.56
C PHE A 58 -1.44 -0.87 -7.79
N TYR A 59 -0.23 -1.41 -7.62
CA TYR A 59 -0.02 -2.50 -6.69
C TYR A 59 -0.19 -2.02 -5.25
N ILE A 60 -0.86 -2.85 -4.45
CA ILE A 60 -1.01 -2.69 -3.00
C ILE A 60 -0.32 -3.85 -2.30
N GLY A 61 -0.09 -3.70 -1.00
CA GLY A 61 0.62 -4.68 -0.19
C GLY A 61 -0.17 -5.95 0.14
N LEU A 62 -1.27 -6.22 -0.57
CA LEU A 62 -2.09 -7.41 -0.39
C LEU A 62 -1.64 -8.50 -1.36
N ARG A 63 -1.18 -9.64 -0.84
CA ARG A 63 -0.73 -10.78 -1.66
C ARG A 63 -1.36 -12.08 -1.16
N ALA A 64 -1.79 -12.93 -2.09
CA ALA A 64 -2.20 -14.28 -1.78
C ALA A 64 -0.96 -15.18 -1.67
N GLN A 65 -0.77 -15.83 -0.53
CA GLN A 65 0.27 -16.87 -0.38
C GLN A 65 -0.19 -18.22 -0.95
N SER A 66 -1.48 -18.50 -0.79
CA SER A 66 -2.18 -19.62 -1.42
C SER A 66 -3.58 -19.17 -1.82
N VAL A 67 -4.28 -19.97 -2.63
CA VAL A 67 -5.64 -19.66 -3.07
C VAL A 67 -6.54 -19.46 -1.85
N GLY A 68 -7.04 -18.23 -1.66
CA GLY A 68 -7.90 -17.86 -0.53
C GLY A 68 -7.17 -17.38 0.73
N GLN A 69 -5.83 -17.45 0.79
CA GLN A 69 -5.04 -16.96 1.91
C GLN A 69 -4.33 -15.65 1.57
N TRP A 70 -5.05 -14.55 1.79
CA TRP A 70 -4.55 -13.19 1.61
C TRP A 70 -3.79 -12.71 2.85
N GLN A 71 -2.64 -12.06 2.62
CA GLN A 71 -1.85 -11.47 3.68
C GLN A 71 -1.31 -10.10 3.26
N TRP A 72 -1.32 -9.16 4.20
CA TRP A 72 -0.66 -7.87 4.04
C TRP A 72 0.84 -7.96 4.31
N VAL A 73 1.64 -7.18 3.59
CA VAL A 73 3.10 -7.07 3.74
C VAL A 73 3.56 -6.67 5.15
N ASP A 74 2.74 -5.94 5.90
CA ASP A 74 3.01 -5.54 7.29
C ASP A 74 2.55 -6.58 8.34
N LYS A 75 2.08 -7.75 7.88
CA LYS A 75 1.52 -8.83 8.70
C LYS A 75 0.23 -8.47 9.43
N THR A 76 -0.43 -7.37 9.09
CA THR A 76 -1.78 -7.12 9.61
C THR A 76 -2.75 -8.20 9.13
N PRO A 77 -3.67 -8.67 9.99
CA PRO A 77 -4.66 -9.65 9.59
C PRO A 77 -5.53 -9.10 8.47
N TYR A 78 -5.70 -9.88 7.40
CA TYR A 78 -6.74 -9.60 6.41
C TYR A 78 -8.11 -9.93 7.04
N ASN A 79 -8.75 -8.92 7.63
CA ASN A 79 -10.14 -9.05 8.10
C ASN A 79 -11.08 -8.85 6.91
N VAL A 80 -11.87 -9.87 6.59
CA VAL A 80 -12.88 -9.84 5.51
C VAL A 80 -14.08 -8.93 5.85
N THR A 81 -14.11 -8.36 7.05
CA THR A 81 -15.25 -7.62 7.59
C THR A 81 -15.06 -6.10 7.47
N ALA A 82 -15.76 -5.52 6.50
CA ALA A 82 -16.37 -4.20 6.64
C ALA A 82 -17.83 -4.38 7.08
#